data_AF-A0A645J2D0-F1
#
_entry.id   AF-A0A645J2D0-F1
#
_cell.length_a   1.000
_cell.length_b   1.000
_cell.length_c   1.000
_cell.angle_alpha   90.00
_cell.angle_beta   90.00
_cell.angle_gamma   90.00
#
_symmetry.space_group_name_H-M   'P 1'
#
loop_
_entity.id
_entity.type
_entity.pdbx_description
1 polymer ?
#
loop_
_entity_poly.entity_id
_entity_poly.type
_entity_poly.pdbx_seq_one_letter_code
_entity_poly.pdbx_strand_id
1 'polypeptide(L)' 'MIGLCCVAAPIFDGKGQVKYALSVSGMQNNFDGAKLERMKNRVVEAAGAITKTLKSTSI' A
#
# COMPACT_ATOMS: atom_id res chain seq x y z
N MET A 1 18.24 -9.84 -5.34
CA MET A 1 18.46 -8.50 -5.93
C MET A 1 18.75 -7.54 -4.78
N ILE A 2 20.02 -7.23 -4.53
CA ILE A 2 20.42 -6.37 -3.41
C ILE A 2 20.07 -4.92 -3.77
N GLY A 3 19.35 -4.22 -2.89
CA GLY A 3 19.03 -2.80 -3.06
C GLY A 3 17.61 -2.48 -3.58
N LEU A 4 16.73 -3.47 -3.78
CA LEU A 4 15.29 -3.22 -4.01
C LEU A 4 14.53 -3.29 -2.68
N CYS A 5 13.70 -2.28 -2.39
CA CYS A 5 12.82 -2.22 -1.23
C CYS A 5 11.36 -2.12 -1.69
N CYS A 6 10.45 -2.74 -0.93
CA CYS A 6 9.02 -2.69 -1.18
C CYS A 6 8.28 -2.25 0.08
N VAL A 7 7.32 -1.33 -0.09
CA VAL A 7 6.35 -0.97 0.93
C VAL A 7 4.98 -1.39 0.44
N ALA A 8 4.23 -2.10 1.26
CA ALA A 8 2.90 -2.59 0.89
C ALA A 8 1.86 -2.32 1.99
N ALA A 9 0.62 -2.12 1.58
CA ALA A 9 -0.54 -2.01 2.46
C ALA A 9 -1.70 -2.89 1.95
N PRO A 10 -2.50 -3.46 2.87
CA PRO A 10 -3.62 -4.32 2.52
C PRO A 10 -4.79 -3.51 1.91
N ILE A 11 -5.51 -4.12 0.98
CA ILE A 11 -6.78 -3.64 0.46
C ILE A 11 -7.88 -4.60 0.89
N PHE A 12 -8.92 -4.05 1.51
CA PHE A 12 -10.03 -4.82 2.07
C PHE A 12 -11.26 -4.76 1.17
N ASP A 13 -12.05 -5.82 1.18
CA ASP A 13 -13.36 -5.86 0.53
C ASP A 13 -14.50 -5.32 1.44
N GLY A 14 -15.74 -5.40 0.93
CA GLY A 14 -16.96 -5.04 1.66
C GLY A 14 -17.17 -5.80 2.96
N LYS A 15 -16.59 -7.01 3.10
CA LYS A 15 -16.70 -7.88 4.27
C LYS A 15 -15.54 -7.68 5.25
N GLY A 16 -14.64 -6.73 4.97
CA GLY A 16 -13.45 -6.48 5.78
C GLY A 16 -12.37 -7.53 5.61
N GLN A 17 -12.44 -8.38 4.58
CA GLN A 17 -11.40 -9.37 4.30
C GLN A 17 -10.32 -8.76 3.42
N VAL A 18 -9.05 -9.09 3.68
CA VAL A 18 -7.94 -8.72 2.80
C VAL A 18 -8.06 -9.53 1.51
N LYS A 19 -8.33 -8.85 0.40
CA LYS A 19 -8.45 -9.47 -0.93
C LYS A 19 -7.26 -9.17 -1.82
N TYR A 20 -6.66 -7.99 -1.64
CA TYR A 20 -5.54 -7.51 -2.45
C TYR A 20 -4.53 -6.77 -1.56
N ALA A 21 -3.40 -6.39 -2.15
CA ALA A 21 -2.43 -5.48 -1.56
C ALA A 21 -1.96 -4.46 -2.61
N LEU A 22 -1.69 -3.24 -2.16
CA LEU A 22 -0.98 -2.25 -2.96
C LEU A 22 0.48 -2.23 -2.51
N SER A 23 1.42 -2.35 -3.45
CA SER A 23 2.84 -2.17 -3.16
C SER A 23 3.46 -1.10 -4.04
N VAL A 24 4.46 -0.41 -3.49
CA VAL A 24 5.37 0.44 -4.24
C VAL A 24 6.78 -0.09 -4.00
N SER A 25 7.46 -0.41 -5.10
CA SER A 25 8.82 -0.93 -5.11
C SER A 25 9.78 0.10 -5.67
N GLY A 26 10.99 0.14 -5.14
CA GLY A 26 12.08 0.90 -5.74
C GLY A 26 13.38 0.76 -4.97
N MET A 27 14.39 1.51 -5.39
CA MET A 27 15.74 1.38 -4.83
C MET A 27 15.79 1.78 -3.35
N GLN A 28 16.51 1.03 -2.52
CA GLN A 28 16.56 1.22 -1.06
C GLN A 28 16.94 2.64 -0.63
N ASN A 29 17.81 3.32 -1.38
CA ASN A 29 18.21 4.72 -1.14
C ASN A 29 17.06 5.73 -1.32
N ASN A 30 15.95 5.32 -1.95
CA ASN A 30 14.72 6.11 -2.07
C ASN A 30 13.74 5.81 -0.91
N PHE A 31 13.98 4.73 -0.17
CA PHE A 31 13.14 4.18 0.90
C PHE A 31 13.92 4.13 2.22
N ASP A 32 14.66 5.17 2.54
CA ASP A 32 15.47 5.27 3.76
C ASP A 32 14.93 6.32 4.74
N GLY A 33 15.12 6.05 6.04
CA GLY A 33 14.78 6.97 7.14
C GLY A 33 13.38 7.59 7.03
N ALA A 34 13.33 8.93 7.05
CA ALA A 34 12.06 9.68 6.98
C ALA A 34 11.31 9.51 5.66
N LYS A 35 11.99 9.18 4.55
CA LYS A 35 11.33 8.93 3.26
C LYS A 35 10.54 7.62 3.31
N LEU A 36 11.09 6.59 3.96
CA LEU A 36 10.40 5.32 4.16
C LEU A 36 9.10 5.51 4.92
N GLU A 37 9.14 6.23 6.04
CA GLU A 37 7.94 6.48 6.86
C GLU A 37 6.89 7.30 6.10
N ARG A 38 7.31 8.33 5.36
CA ARG A 38 6.41 9.06 4.46
C ARG A 38 5.79 8.15 3.39
N MET A 39 6.56 7.22 2.84
CA MET A 39 6.07 6.30 1.83
C MET A 39 5.08 5.29 2.42
N LYS A 40 5.34 4.75 3.62
CA LYS A 40 4.39 3.90 4.34
C LYS A 40 3.04 4.58 4.50
N ASN A 41 3.02 5.83 4.97
CA ASN A 41 1.78 6.59 5.15
C ASN A 41 1.03 6.76 3.82
N ARG A 42 1.74 7.14 2.74
CA ARG A 42 1.13 7.31 1.41
C ARG A 42 0.58 6.01 0.82
N VAL A 43 1.29 4.89 0.99
CA VAL A 43 0.84 3.58 0.50
C VAL A 43 -0.40 3.13 1.27
N VAL A 44 -0.46 3.38 2.59
CA VAL A 44 -1.65 3.11 3.42
C VAL A 44 -2.84 3.98 2.98
N GLU A 45 -2.64 5.28 2.78
CA GLU A 45 -3.69 6.19 2.31
C GLU A 45 -4.25 5.75 0.95
N ALA A 46 -3.38 5.41 0.00
CA ALA A 46 -3.76 4.94 -1.32
C ALA A 46 -4.52 3.60 -1.28
N ALA A 47 -4.03 2.62 -0.50
CA ALA A 47 -4.72 1.35 -0.29
C ALA A 47 -6.09 1.54 0.38
N GLY A 48 -6.19 2.52 1.29
CA GLY A 48 -7.44 2.94 1.92
C GLY A 48 -8.44 3.55 0.92
N ALA A 49 -7.98 4.35 -0.03
CA ALA A 49 -8.82 4.90 -1.09
C ALA A 49 -9.37 3.81 -2.03
N ILE A 50 -8.53 2.83 -2.39
CA ILE A 50 -8.97 1.66 -3.18
C ILE A 50 -9.99 0.85 -2.37
N THR A 51 -9.70 0.58 -1.10
CA THR A 51 -10.63 -0.11 -0.18
C THR A 51 -12.00 0.58 -0.13
N LYS A 52 -12.03 1.91 0.04
CA LYS A 52 -13.29 2.69 0.04
C LYS A 52 -14.06 2.52 -1.27
N THR A 53 -13.36 2.58 -2.40
CA THR A 53 -13.97 2.39 -3.72
C THR A 53 -14.58 1.00 -3.87
N LEU A 54 -13.83 -0.04 -3.49
CA LEU A 54 -14.31 -1.43 -3.58
C LEU A 54 -15.48 -1.73 -2.63
N LYS A 55 -15.53 -1.09 -1.46
CA LYS A 55 -16.67 -1.19 -0.54
C LYS A 55 -17.94 -0.58 -1.14
N SER A 56 -17.83 0.56 -1.82
CA SER A 56 -18.96 1.25 -2.44
C SER A 56 -19.52 0.53 -3.66
N THR A 57 -18.71 -0.29 -4.35
CA THR A 57 -19.10 -0.89 -5.63
C THR A 57 -19.76 -2.27 -5.50
N SER A 58 -19.76 -2.92 -4.31
CA SER A 58 -20.36 -4.25 -4.03
C SER A 58 -20.75 -5.06 -5.28
N ILE A 59 -19.72 -5.53 -6.00
CA ILE A 59 -19.82 -6.57 -7.03
C ILE A 59 -19.60 -7.91 -6.35
#